data_AF-A0AA38G4P6-F1
#
_entry.id   AF-A0AA38G4P6-F1
#
_cell.length_a   1.000
_cell.length_b   1.000
_cell.length_c   1.000
_cell.angle_alpha   90.00
_cell.angle_beta   90.00
_cell.angle_gamma   90.00
#
_symmetry.space_group_name_H-M   'P 1'
#
loop_
_entity.id
_entity.type
_entity.pdbx_description
1 polymer ?
#
loop_
_entity_poly.entity_id
_entity_poly.type
_entity_poly.pdbx_seq_one_letter_code
_entity_poly.pdbx_strand_id
1 'polypeptide(L)'
;LCVSYINLYEPRSIRKHELSVTKHFDCNCQRCTEPLESSLDRFLEGCMCNVKGCDGVLLKKTSLNGHALGDEKLTPWICDTCSRVLEPTSFDPKGKSIIETPWVLVGKAEEQMAIAISAYRERRLRDARTLLENFIVEFSGKL
;
A
#
# COMPACT_ATOMS: atom_id res chain seq x y z
N LEU A 1 3.38 -30.38 6.38
CA LEU A 1 2.58 -29.83 5.27
C LEU A 1 1.67 -28.75 5.85
N CYS A 2 1.65 -27.55 5.29
CA CYS A 2 0.83 -26.43 5.78
C CYS A 2 -0.01 -25.88 4.62
N VAL A 3 -1.22 -25.41 4.90
CA VAL A 3 -2.16 -24.82 3.93
C VAL A 3 -2.62 -23.47 4.46
N SER A 4 -2.82 -22.49 3.57
CA SER A 4 -3.37 -21.18 3.96
C SER A 4 -4.88 -21.26 4.14
N TYR A 5 -5.40 -20.66 5.20
CA TYR A 5 -6.85 -20.53 5.46
C TYR A 5 -7.41 -19.16 5.08
N ILE A 6 -6.58 -18.27 4.56
CA ILE A 6 -6.94 -16.89 4.26
C ILE A 6 -6.27 -16.40 2.97
N ASN A 7 -6.78 -15.31 2.43
CA ASN A 7 -6.19 -14.60 1.30
C ASN A 7 -4.78 -14.12 1.65
N LEU A 8 -3.78 -14.52 0.85
CA LEU A 8 -2.38 -14.19 1.10
C LEU A 8 -2.02 -12.77 0.63
N TYR A 9 -2.84 -12.13 -0.21
CA TYR A 9 -2.56 -10.82 -0.78
C TYR A 9 -3.15 -9.66 0.03
N GLU A 10 -3.71 -9.95 1.19
CA GLU A 10 -4.18 -8.94 2.13
C GLU A 10 -3.09 -8.48 3.10
N PRO A 11 -3.20 -7.24 3.61
CA PRO A 11 -2.38 -6.73 4.71
C PRO A 11 -2.27 -7.73 5.86
N ARG A 12 -1.09 -7.82 6.46
CA ARG A 12 -0.81 -8.66 7.64
C ARG A 12 -1.80 -8.37 8.78
N SER A 13 -2.07 -7.10 9.03
CA SER A 13 -3.05 -6.63 10.02
C SER A 13 -4.44 -7.22 9.78
N ILE A 14 -4.94 -7.13 8.54
CA ILE A 14 -6.23 -7.71 8.13
C ILE A 14 -6.22 -9.23 8.26
N ARG A 15 -5.18 -9.91 7.75
CA ARG A 15 -5.06 -11.37 7.85
C ARG A 15 -5.05 -11.86 9.30
N LYS A 16 -4.30 -11.18 10.19
CA LYS A 16 -4.28 -11.53 11.63
C LYS A 16 -5.64 -11.30 12.29
N HIS A 17 -6.27 -10.17 12.00
CA HIS A 17 -7.59 -9.84 12.52
C HIS A 17 -8.63 -10.88 12.09
N GLU A 18 -8.70 -11.22 10.81
CA GLU A 18 -9.67 -12.19 10.30
C GLU A 18 -9.42 -13.61 10.82
N LEU A 19 -8.16 -14.06 10.93
CA LEU A 19 -7.85 -15.36 11.54
C LEU A 19 -8.23 -15.40 13.03
N SER A 20 -8.00 -14.30 13.77
CA SER A 20 -8.44 -14.18 15.16
C SER A 20 -9.97 -14.22 15.27
N VAL A 21 -10.69 -13.52 14.39
CA VAL A 21 -12.17 -13.43 14.45
C VAL A 21 -12.84 -14.71 13.96
N THR A 22 -12.36 -15.30 12.86
CA THR A 22 -13.04 -16.43 12.19
C THR A 22 -12.50 -17.80 12.57
N LYS A 23 -11.23 -17.89 13.01
CA LYS A 23 -10.56 -19.14 13.37
C LYS A 23 -10.08 -19.16 14.83
N HIS A 24 -10.28 -18.08 15.57
CA HIS A 24 -9.99 -17.98 17.01
C HIS A 24 -8.53 -18.26 17.39
N PHE A 25 -7.58 -17.88 16.52
CA PHE A 25 -6.16 -17.94 16.83
C PHE A 25 -5.39 -16.75 16.26
N ASP A 26 -4.33 -16.35 16.96
CA ASP A 26 -3.38 -15.36 16.47
C ASP A 26 -2.30 -16.03 15.62
N CYS A 27 -2.20 -15.63 14.36
CA CYS A 27 -1.27 -16.23 13.42
C CYS A 27 0.19 -15.87 13.73
N ASN A 28 0.98 -16.88 14.10
CA ASN A 28 2.42 -16.78 14.38
C ASN A 28 3.28 -17.52 13.33
N CYS A 29 2.80 -17.63 12.09
CA CYS A 29 3.61 -18.21 11.01
C CYS A 29 4.82 -17.32 10.69
N GLN A 30 5.84 -17.87 10.02
CA GLN A 30 7.08 -17.16 9.70
C GLN A 30 6.84 -15.77 9.06
N ARG A 31 5.92 -15.67 8.09
CA ARG A 31 5.57 -14.40 7.45
C ARG A 31 4.96 -13.38 8.41
N CYS A 32 4.17 -13.84 9.38
CA CYS A 32 3.47 -13.00 10.36
C CYS A 32 4.34 -12.58 11.55
N THR A 33 5.45 -13.29 11.80
CA THR A 33 6.41 -13.00 12.87
C THR A 33 7.64 -12.25 12.36
N GLU A 34 7.93 -12.33 11.06
CA GLU A 34 9.02 -11.59 10.43
C GLU A 34 8.82 -10.06 10.54
N PRO A 35 9.88 -9.27 10.79
CA PRO A 35 9.84 -7.81 10.72
C PRO A 35 9.21 -7.31 9.41
N LEU A 36 8.43 -6.23 9.48
CA LEU A 36 7.68 -5.75 8.32
C LEU A 36 8.65 -5.30 7.20
N GLU A 37 9.79 -4.73 7.57
CA GLU A 37 10.81 -4.20 6.66
C GLU A 37 11.43 -5.29 5.76
N SER A 38 11.61 -6.51 6.29
CA SER A 38 12.16 -7.63 5.53
C SER A 38 11.08 -8.48 4.86
N SER A 39 9.84 -8.40 5.35
CA SER A 39 8.75 -9.21 4.83
C SER A 39 8.16 -8.65 3.53
N LEU A 40 7.60 -9.53 2.70
CA LEU A 40 6.80 -9.14 1.53
C LEU A 40 5.58 -8.31 1.89
N ASP A 41 5.11 -8.40 3.14
CA ASP A 41 4.01 -7.59 3.66
C ASP A 41 4.28 -6.08 3.55
N ARG A 42 5.55 -5.65 3.45
CA ARG A 42 5.89 -4.24 3.20
C ARG A 42 5.21 -3.68 1.95
N PHE A 43 5.03 -4.50 0.92
CA PHE A 43 4.39 -4.08 -0.33
C PHE A 43 2.86 -4.10 -0.25
N LEU A 44 2.30 -4.74 0.78
CA LEU A 44 0.85 -4.81 1.00
C LEU A 44 0.36 -3.76 2.00
N GLU A 45 1.23 -3.31 2.91
CA GLU A 45 0.91 -2.32 3.95
C GLU A 45 1.61 -0.97 3.77
N GLY A 46 2.60 -0.90 2.88
CA GLY A 46 3.39 0.28 2.61
C GLY A 46 2.95 1.06 1.37
N CYS A 47 3.59 2.20 1.15
CA CYS A 47 3.41 3.02 -0.06
C CYS A 47 4.76 3.24 -0.75
N MET A 48 4.78 3.33 -2.07
CA MET A 48 6.03 3.62 -2.81
C MET A 48 6.57 5.01 -2.45
N CYS A 49 7.89 5.12 -2.31
CA CYS A 49 8.53 6.41 -2.08
C CYS A 49 8.38 7.31 -3.31
N ASN A 50 8.03 8.59 -3.11
CA ASN A 50 7.90 9.58 -4.18
C ASN A 50 9.20 10.36 -4.47
N VAL A 51 10.34 9.97 -3.86
CA VAL A 51 11.64 10.59 -4.16
C VAL A 51 12.13 10.09 -5.53
N LYS A 52 12.50 11.02 -6.40
CA LYS A 52 13.06 10.68 -7.73
C LYS A 52 14.28 9.78 -7.57
N GLY A 53 14.27 8.63 -8.24
CA GLY A 53 15.35 7.64 -8.18
C GLY A 53 15.35 6.75 -6.93
N CYS A 54 14.32 6.85 -6.07
CA CYS A 54 14.15 5.94 -4.95
C CYS A 54 13.09 4.89 -5.28
N ASP A 55 13.48 3.62 -5.24
CA ASP A 55 12.59 2.47 -5.45
C ASP A 55 12.11 1.85 -4.12
N GLY A 56 12.34 2.53 -3.00
CA GLY A 56 11.97 2.08 -1.66
C GLY A 56 10.50 2.22 -1.31
N VAL A 57 10.12 1.58 -0.21
CA VAL A 57 8.76 1.57 0.35
C VAL A 57 8.73 2.33 1.67
N LEU A 58 7.77 3.24 1.80
CA LEU A 58 7.41 3.92 3.03
C LEU A 58 6.56 2.98 3.89
N LEU A 59 7.01 2.74 5.13
CA LEU A 59 6.32 1.91 6.11
C LEU A 59 6.02 2.71 7.37
N LYS A 60 4.85 2.48 7.97
CA LYS A 60 4.56 2.96 9.33
C LYS A 60 5.46 2.21 10.31
N LYS A 61 6.25 2.92 11.11
CA LYS A 61 6.89 2.32 12.26
C LYS A 61 5.86 2.10 13.36
N THR A 62 5.20 0.95 13.35
CA THR A 62 4.42 0.49 14.50
C THR A 62 5.40 -0.10 15.51
N SER A 63 5.50 0.49 16.70
CA SER A 63 6.31 -0.12 17.77
C SER A 63 5.84 -1.55 18.01
N LEU A 64 6.79 -2.47 18.16
CA LEU A 64 6.69 -3.95 18.14
C LEU A 64 5.64 -4.61 19.05
N ASN A 65 4.84 -3.86 19.79
CA ASN A 65 3.78 -4.38 20.64
C ASN A 65 2.46 -3.93 20.03
N GLY A 66 1.76 -4.85 19.37
CA GLY A 66 0.52 -4.65 18.60
C GLY A 66 -0.71 -4.16 19.38
N HIS A 67 -0.54 -3.24 20.31
CA HIS A 67 -1.60 -2.41 20.87
C HIS A 67 -1.36 -0.98 20.38
N ALA A 68 -2.15 -0.55 19.39
CA ALA A 68 -2.32 0.86 19.07
C ALA A 68 -3.02 1.54 20.25
N LEU A 69 -2.26 1.85 21.31
CA LEU A 69 -2.68 2.66 22.43
C LEU A 69 -2.03 4.05 22.27
N GLY A 70 -2.60 4.86 21.37
CA GLY A 70 -2.16 6.23 21.14
C GLY A 70 -2.09 6.56 19.65
N ASP A 71 -3.10 7.29 19.18
CA ASP A 71 -3.18 8.00 17.89
C ASP A 71 -2.44 7.36 16.70
N GLU A 72 -3.15 6.51 15.94
CA GLU A 72 -2.76 6.08 14.58
C GLU A 72 -2.40 7.25 13.63
N LYS A 73 -2.75 8.48 14.03
CA LYS A 73 -2.50 9.73 13.32
C LYS A 73 -1.09 10.30 13.51
N LEU A 74 -0.25 9.80 14.42
CA LEU A 74 1.04 10.43 14.74
C LEU A 74 2.28 9.57 14.41
N THR A 75 2.12 8.33 13.95
CA THR A 75 3.27 7.49 13.60
C THR A 75 3.90 7.92 12.28
N PRO A 76 5.18 8.32 12.27
CA PRO A 76 5.86 8.69 11.04
C PRO A 76 6.05 7.47 10.13
N TRP A 77 5.97 7.72 8.82
CA TRP A 77 6.31 6.74 7.81
C TRP A 77 7.77 6.92 7.41
N ILE A 78 8.50 5.83 7.26
CA ILE A 78 9.93 5.87 6.93
C ILE A 78 10.17 4.99 5.71
N CYS A 79 10.89 5.54 4.73
CA CYS A 79 11.30 4.78 3.56
C CYS A 79 12.45 3.84 3.94
N ASP A 80 12.33 2.57 3.60
CA ASP A 80 13.34 1.54 3.83
C ASP A 80 14.67 1.77 3.07
N THR A 81 14.66 2.57 2.02
CA THR A 81 15.80 2.76 1.11
C THR A 81 16.47 4.11 1.29
N CYS A 82 15.72 5.20 1.13
CA CYS A 82 16.28 6.56 1.24
C CYS A 82 16.18 7.16 2.65
N SER A 83 15.63 6.42 3.62
CA SER A 83 15.41 6.88 5.01
C SER A 83 14.56 8.15 5.15
N ARG A 84 13.86 8.57 4.08
CA ARG A 84 12.94 9.71 4.13
C ARG A 84 11.83 9.42 5.14
N VAL A 85 11.60 10.40 6.01
CA VAL A 85 10.52 10.38 6.98
C VAL A 85 9.38 11.25 6.45
N LEU A 86 8.16 10.70 6.42
CA LEU A 86 6.93 11.46 6.25
C LEU A 86 6.25 11.56 7.60
N GLU A 87 6.26 12.76 8.17
CA GLU A 87 5.44 13.04 9.32
C GLU A 87 3.97 13.09 8.91
N PRO A 88 3.04 12.60 9.74
CA PRO A 88 1.62 12.52 9.38
C PRO A 88 0.92 13.85 9.09
N THR A 89 1.60 14.99 9.17
CA THR A 89 1.01 16.33 9.04
C THR A 89 1.63 17.24 7.98
N SER A 90 2.60 16.81 7.16
CA SER A 90 3.28 17.77 6.28
C SER A 90 3.45 17.30 4.84
N PHE A 91 2.52 17.80 4.01
CA PHE A 91 2.68 18.31 2.64
C PHE A 91 3.60 17.53 1.67
N ASP A 92 3.02 17.21 0.50
CA ASP A 92 3.78 16.90 -0.71
C ASP A 92 4.73 18.08 -1.05
N PRO A 93 5.90 17.89 -1.71
CA PRO A 93 6.83 18.96 -2.09
C PRO A 93 6.21 20.06 -2.99
N LYS A 94 4.96 19.89 -3.42
CA LYS A 94 4.15 20.83 -4.20
C LYS A 94 3.12 21.61 -3.38
N GLY A 95 3.10 21.49 -2.05
CA GLY A 95 2.23 22.30 -1.19
C GLY A 95 0.72 22.06 -1.35
N LYS A 96 0.30 20.94 -1.96
CA LYS A 96 -1.11 20.54 -1.95
C LYS A 96 -1.45 19.92 -0.60
N SER A 97 -2.45 20.49 0.05
CA SER A 97 -3.12 19.91 1.21
C SER A 97 -3.53 18.48 0.89
N ILE A 98 -3.12 17.52 1.71
CA ILE A 98 -3.53 16.11 1.62
C ILE A 98 -5.00 16.06 2.05
N ILE A 99 -5.90 16.38 1.12
CA ILE A 99 -7.35 16.12 1.25
C ILE A 99 -7.67 14.76 0.62
N GLU A 100 -6.79 14.22 -0.21
CA GLU A 100 -6.93 12.87 -0.77
C GLU A 100 -6.26 11.88 0.17
N THR A 101 -7.06 11.22 1.02
CA THR A 101 -6.61 10.09 1.82
C THR A 101 -6.05 8.98 0.89
N PRO A 102 -5.16 8.09 1.37
CA PRO A 102 -4.63 6.99 0.54
C PRO A 102 -5.72 6.17 -0.17
N TRP A 103 -6.88 6.00 0.47
CA TRP A 103 -8.04 5.31 -0.10
C TRP A 103 -8.74 6.09 -1.23
N VAL A 104 -8.70 7.42 -1.23
CA VAL A 104 -9.19 8.23 -2.36
C VAL A 104 -8.26 8.07 -3.56
N LEU A 105 -6.95 8.02 -3.32
CA LEU A 105 -5.97 7.80 -4.38
C LEU A 105 -6.08 6.39 -4.98
N VAL A 106 -6.28 5.37 -4.13
CA VAL A 106 -6.56 3.99 -4.56
C VAL A 106 -7.88 3.92 -5.33
N GLY A 107 -8.96 4.52 -4.83
CA GLY A 107 -10.25 4.53 -5.50
C GLY A 107 -10.19 5.21 -6.88
N LYS A 108 -9.46 6.32 -6.99
CA LYS A 108 -9.20 6.99 -8.27
C LYS A 108 -8.40 6.10 -9.22
N ALA A 109 -7.38 5.40 -8.71
CA ALA A 109 -6.58 4.48 -9.51
C ALA A 109 -7.43 3.29 -10.01
N GLU A 110 -8.25 2.69 -9.15
CA GLU A 110 -9.17 1.61 -9.51
C GLU A 110 -10.18 2.05 -10.58
N GLU A 111 -10.75 3.25 -10.45
CA GLU A 111 -11.68 3.82 -11.42
C GLU A 111 -11.01 4.01 -12.78
N GLN A 112 -9.84 4.66 -12.83
CA GLN A 112 -9.11 4.85 -14.09
C GLN A 112 -8.70 3.53 -14.74
N MET A 113 -8.28 2.55 -13.95
CA MET A 113 -7.94 1.21 -14.43
C MET A 113 -9.17 0.49 -14.98
N ALA A 114 -10.33 0.61 -14.33
CA ALA A 114 -11.59 0.04 -14.80
C ALA A 114 -12.03 0.66 -16.14
N ILE A 115 -11.87 1.97 -16.33
CA ILE A 115 -12.14 2.66 -17.59
C ILE A 115 -11.20 2.17 -18.70
N ALA A 116 -9.91 2.00 -18.41
CA ALA A 116 -8.95 1.48 -19.37
C ALA A 116 -9.28 0.05 -19.80
N ILE A 117 -9.67 -0.80 -18.85
CA ILE A 117 -10.08 -2.19 -19.09
C ILE A 117 -11.38 -2.26 -19.89
N SER A 118 -12.35 -1.38 -19.64
CA SER A 118 -13.60 -1.36 -20.41
C SER A 118 -13.36 -0.98 -21.88
N ALA A 119 -12.54 0.05 -22.13
CA ALA A 119 -12.12 0.43 -23.48
C ALA A 119 -11.40 -0.73 -24.21
N TYR A 120 -10.57 -1.50 -23.49
CA TYR A 120 -9.92 -2.69 -24.05
C TYR A 120 -10.94 -3.78 -24.42
N ARG A 121 -11.91 -4.07 -23.53
CA ARG A 121 -12.98 -5.06 -23.79
C ARG A 121 -13.84 -4.69 -24.99
N GLU A 122 -14.08 -3.39 -25.20
CA GLU A 122 -14.79 -2.84 -26.36
C GLU A 122 -13.95 -2.81 -27.64
N ARG A 123 -12.72 -3.34 -27.62
CA ARG A 123 -11.74 -3.35 -28.73
C ARG A 123 -11.30 -1.95 -29.19
N ARG A 124 -11.45 -0.92 -28.35
CA ARG A 124 -10.90 0.43 -28.58
C ARG A 124 -9.44 0.49 -28.14
N LEU A 125 -8.58 -0.25 -28.87
CA LEU A 125 -7.21 -0.56 -28.44
C LEU A 125 -6.30 0.68 -28.34
N ARG A 126 -6.49 1.69 -29.19
CA ARG A 126 -5.71 2.94 -29.12
C ARG A 126 -6.06 3.73 -27.86
N ASP A 127 -7.35 3.88 -27.57
CA ASP A 127 -7.84 4.58 -26.38
C ASP A 127 -7.39 3.85 -25.11
N ALA A 128 -7.57 2.53 -25.07
CA ALA A 128 -7.14 1.70 -23.95
C ALA A 128 -5.64 1.83 -23.67
N ARG A 129 -4.81 1.85 -24.73
CA ARG A 129 -3.37 2.07 -24.59
C ARG A 129 -3.05 3.43 -23.98
N THR A 130 -3.63 4.51 -24.50
CA THR A 130 -3.39 5.86 -23.99
C THR A 130 -3.83 5.98 -22.52
N LEU A 131 -4.98 5.39 -22.16
CA LEU A 131 -5.48 5.38 -20.78
C LEU A 131 -4.53 4.61 -19.84
N LEU A 132 -4.00 3.46 -20.28
CA LEU A 132 -3.02 2.69 -19.50
C LEU A 132 -1.68 3.41 -19.37
N GLU A 133 -1.16 4.02 -20.44
CA GLU A 133 0.09 4.79 -20.39
C GLU A 133 -0.05 5.98 -19.42
N ASN A 134 -1.16 6.72 -19.49
CA ASN A 134 -1.45 7.81 -18.55
C ASN A 134 -1.54 7.31 -17.10
N PHE A 135 -2.22 6.18 -16.88
CA PHE A 135 -2.32 5.57 -15.55
C PHE A 135 -0.95 5.20 -14.99
N ILE A 136 -0.08 4.60 -15.81
CA ILE A 136 1.29 4.24 -15.40
C ILE A 136 2.12 5.48 -15.07
N VAL A 137 2.02 6.55 -15.86
CA VAL A 137 2.69 7.83 -15.58
C VAL A 137 2.18 8.44 -14.27
N GLU A 138 0.86 8.44 -14.05
CA GLU A 138 0.25 9.10 -12.90
C GLU A 138 0.51 8.35 -11.58
N PHE A 139 0.41 7.02 -11.57
CA PHE A 139 0.42 6.22 -10.33
C PHE A 139 1.67 5.36 -10.12
N SER A 140 2.43 5.04 -11.16
CA SER A 140 3.66 4.22 -11.01
C SER A 140 4.94 5.06 -11.01
N GLY A 141 4.87 6.31 -11.49
CA GLY A 141 6.02 7.22 -11.59
C GLY A 141 7.10 6.76 -12.58
N LYS A 142 6.89 5.68 -13.32
CA LYS A 142 7.83 5.14 -14.32
C LYS A 142 7.18 5.11 -15.70
N LEU A 143 7.41 6.17 -16.46
CA LEU A 143 7.49 6.20 -17.93
C LEU A 143 8.36 7.40 -18.34
#